data_AF-A0A263BU20-F1
#
_entry.id   AF-A0A263BU20-F1
#
_cell.length_a   1.000
_cell.length_b   1.000
_cell.length_c   1.000
_cell.angle_alpha   90.00
_cell.angle_beta   90.00
_cell.angle_gamma   90.00
#
_symmetry.space_group_name_H-M   'P 1'
#
loop_
_entity.id
_entity.type
_entity.pdbx_description
1 polymer ?
#
loop_
_entity_poly.entity_id
_entity_poly.type
_entity_poly.pdbx_seq_one_letter_code
_entity_poly.pdbx_strand_id
1 'polypeptide(L)' 'MGKKGSKKRDKNSVTLPNTPKSLKNLKGVEEVEFSRELADSEDMEAQARMQAADARAKSREV' A
#
# COMPACT_ATOMS: atom_id res chain seq x y z
N MET A 1 7.76 -32.05 -15.05
CA MET A 1 6.59 -31.15 -15.01
C MET A 1 6.88 -29.92 -14.16
N GLY A 2 6.30 -28.77 -14.53
CA GLY A 2 6.78 -27.42 -14.25
C GLY A 2 6.81 -26.95 -12.79
N LYS A 3 7.77 -26.06 -12.54
CA LYS A 3 7.98 -25.30 -11.31
C LYS A 3 6.75 -24.39 -11.10
N LYS A 4 5.89 -24.75 -10.13
CA LYS A 4 4.73 -23.90 -9.77
C LYS A 4 5.27 -22.54 -9.30
N GLY A 5 5.02 -21.50 -10.10
CA GLY A 5 5.33 -20.13 -9.73
C GLY A 5 4.67 -19.81 -8.40
N SER A 6 5.45 -19.32 -7.45
CA SER A 6 4.94 -18.75 -6.20
C SER A 6 4.15 -17.50 -6.54
N LYS A 7 2.85 -17.66 -6.79
CA LYS A 7 1.90 -16.55 -6.87
C LYS A 7 2.01 -15.82 -5.54
N LYS A 8 2.56 -14.60 -5.55
CA LYS A 8 2.70 -13.78 -4.34
C LYS A 8 1.31 -13.69 -3.73
N ARG A 9 1.08 -14.44 -2.65
CA ARG A 9 -0.21 -14.48 -1.97
C ARG A 9 -0.52 -13.06 -1.56
N ASP A 10 -1.76 -12.67 -1.80
CA ASP A 10 -2.30 -11.37 -1.46
C ASP A 10 -1.86 -11.05 -0.04
N LYS A 11 -1.20 -9.91 0.16
CA LYS A 11 -0.55 -9.53 1.44
C LYS A 11 -1.57 -9.29 2.58
N ASN A 12 -2.83 -9.64 2.35
CA ASN A 12 -3.91 -9.51 3.30
C ASN A 12 -3.85 -10.65 4.33
N SER A 13 -3.08 -10.44 5.39
CA SER A 13 -2.95 -11.35 6.52
C SER A 13 -4.29 -11.60 7.26
N VAL A 14 -5.26 -10.71 7.06
CA VAL A 14 -6.56 -10.72 7.75
C VAL A 14 -7.43 -11.90 7.31
N THR A 15 -7.36 -12.31 6.03
CA THR A 15 -8.23 -13.36 5.47
C THR A 15 -7.55 -14.74 5.41
N LEU A 16 -6.33 -14.87 5.94
CA LEU A 16 -5.61 -16.14 5.92
C LEU A 16 -6.18 -17.09 6.99
N PRO A 17 -6.41 -18.38 6.64
CA PRO A 17 -6.91 -19.36 7.60
C PRO A 17 -5.92 -19.59 8.76
N ASN A 18 -4.62 -19.50 8.47
CA ASN A 18 -3.55 -19.81 9.43
C ASN A 18 -3.00 -18.60 10.18
N THR A 19 -3.57 -17.40 10.01
CA THR A 19 -3.08 -16.25 10.79
C THR A 19 -3.56 -16.34 12.23
N PRO A 20 -2.65 -16.17 13.21
CA PRO A 20 -3.00 -16.03 14.63
C PRO A 20 -4.11 -15.00 14.83
N LYS A 21 -5.06 -15.29 15.73
CA LYS A 21 -6.22 -14.40 15.98
C LYS A 21 -5.79 -12.98 16.39
N SER A 22 -4.69 -12.86 17.13
CA SER A 22 -4.10 -11.56 17.50
C SER A 22 -3.68 -10.72 16.28
N LEU A 23 -3.23 -11.37 15.21
CA LEU A 23 -2.78 -10.69 13.98
C LEU A 23 -3.93 -10.39 13.01
N LYS A 24 -5.09 -11.05 13.16
CA LYS A 24 -6.29 -10.75 12.36
C LYS A 24 -6.93 -9.42 12.76
N ASN A 25 -6.75 -9.01 14.02
CA ASN A 25 -7.28 -7.77 14.56
C ASN A 25 -6.38 -6.55 14.29
N LEU A 26 -5.21 -6.73 13.68
CA LEU A 26 -4.43 -5.64 13.06
C LEU A 26 -5.11 -5.09 11.78
N LYS A 27 -6.36 -5.50 11.52
CA LYS A 27 -7.18 -4.94 10.45
C LYS A 27 -7.57 -3.52 10.86
N GLY A 28 -6.78 -2.57 10.38
CA GLY A 28 -6.85 -1.18 10.80
C GLY A 28 -5.48 -0.78 11.30
N VAL A 29 -4.54 -0.59 10.37
CA VAL A 29 -3.63 0.55 10.53
C VAL A 29 -4.59 1.71 10.80
N GLU A 30 -4.49 2.36 11.96
CA GLU A 30 -5.31 3.55 12.23
C GLU A 30 -5.25 4.45 11.00
N GLU A 31 -6.37 5.10 10.66
CA GLU A 31 -6.34 6.11 9.61
C GLU A 31 -5.48 7.27 10.12
N VAL A 32 -4.16 7.13 9.93
CA VAL A 32 -3.19 8.14 10.30
C VAL A 32 -3.34 9.25 9.29
N GLU A 33 -3.88 10.37 9.74
CA GLU A 33 -4.03 11.56 8.92
C GLU A 33 -2.66 12.16 8.59
N PHE A 34 -2.54 12.66 7.37
CA PHE A 34 -1.32 13.33 6.93
C PHE A 34 -1.14 14.66 7.68
N SER A 35 -0.02 14.81 8.39
CA SER A 35 0.38 16.06 9.02
C SER A 35 1.56 16.68 8.26
N ARG A 36 1.37 17.89 7.71
CA ARG A 36 2.43 18.62 7.01
C ARG A 36 3.60 19.03 7.91
N GLU A 37 3.34 19.27 9.18
CA GLU A 37 4.38 19.71 10.12
C GLU A 37 5.30 18.55 10.52
N LEU A 38 4.77 17.33 10.52
CA LEU A 38 5.54 16.11 10.81
C LEU A 38 6.22 15.54 9.56
N ALA A 39 5.73 15.90 8.37
CA ALA A 39 6.28 15.43 7.11
C ALA A 39 7.69 15.99 6.89
N ASP A 40 8.63 15.09 6.60
CA ASP A 40 9.98 15.49 6.25
C ASP A 40 10.09 15.85 4.75
N SER A 41 11.32 16.18 4.32
CA SER A 41 11.57 16.52 2.92
C SER A 41 11.31 15.36 1.96
N GLU A 42 11.53 14.12 2.39
CA GLU A 42 11.34 12.94 1.56
C GLU A 42 9.84 12.66 1.35
N ASP A 43 9.05 12.81 2.40
CA ASP A 43 7.59 12.69 2.34
C ASP A 43 6.97 13.69 1.35
N MET A 44 7.42 14.95 1.39
CA MET A 44 6.95 15.97 0.44
C MET A 44 7.35 15.66 -1.01
N GLU A 45 8.58 15.18 -1.24
CA GLU A 45 9.04 14.82 -2.58
C GLU A 45 8.27 13.61 -3.13
N ALA A 46 8.01 12.62 -2.29
CA ALA A 46 7.20 11.46 -2.63
C ALA A 46 5.77 11.86 -3.04
N GLN A 47 5.15 12.77 -2.28
CA GLN A 47 3.81 13.29 -2.59
C GLN A 47 3.80 14.02 -3.95
N ALA A 48 4.80 14.87 -4.21
CA ALA A 48 4.92 15.58 -5.49
C ALA A 48 5.12 14.61 -6.67
N ARG A 49 5.96 13.58 -6.51
CA ARG A 49 6.16 12.55 -7.54
C ARG A 49 4.88 11.77 -7.83
N MET A 50 4.12 11.41 -6.79
CA MET A 50 2.86 10.69 -6.93
C MET A 50 1.84 11.52 -7.73
N GLN A 51 1.65 12.79 -7.38
CA GLN A 51 0.74 13.68 -8.10
C GLN A 51 1.12 13.83 -9.59
N ALA A 52 2.42 13.97 -9.88
CA ALA A 52 2.91 14.03 -11.25
C ALA A 52 2.65 12.73 -12.04
N ALA A 53 2.79 11.57 -11.40
CA ALA A 53 2.49 10.29 -12.02
C ALA A 53 0.98 10.13 -12.29
N ASP A 54 0.12 10.52 -11.36
CA ASP A 54 -1.34 10.49 -11.53
C ASP A 54 -1.80 11.39 -12.68
N ALA A 55 -1.23 12.60 -12.81
CA ALA A 55 -1.53 13.49 -13.93
C ALA A 55 -1.15 12.86 -15.28
N ARG A 56 0.00 12.18 -15.34
CA ARG A 56 0.42 11.41 -16.53
C ARG A 56 -0.49 10.23 -16.81
N ALA A 57 -0.95 9.52 -15.78
CA ALA A 57 -1.85 8.39 -15.96
C ALA A 57 -3.20 8.86 -16.50
N LYS A 58 -3.80 9.89 -15.88
CA LYS A 58 -5.07 10.47 -16.31
C LYS A 58 -5.03 10.99 -17.73
N SER A 59 -3.95 11.67 -18.13
CA SER A 59 -3.80 12.16 -19.51
C SER A 59 -3.64 11.05 -20.55
N ARG A 60 -3.36 9.80 -20.16
CA ARG A 60 -3.30 8.63 -21.06
C ARG A 60 -4.60 7.83 -21.13
N GLU A 61 -5.54 8.08 -20.23
CA GLU A 61 -6.86 7.43 -20.23
C GLU A 61 -7.91 8.19 -21.05
N VAL A 62 -7.57 9.37 -21.58
CA VAL A 62 -8.38 10.18 -22.51
C VAL A 62 -7.89 9.94 -23.94
#